data_AF-A0A955RI13-F1
#
_entry.id   AF-A0A955RI13-F1
#
_cell.length_a   1.000
_cell.length_b   1.000
_cell.length_c   1.000
_cell.angle_alpha   90.00
_cell.angle_beta   90.00
_cell.angle_gamma   90.00
#
_symmetry.space_group_name_H-M   'P 1'
#
loop_
_entity.id
_entity.type
_entity.pdbx_description
1 polymer ?
#
loop_
_entity_poly.entity_id
_entity_poly.type
_entity_poly.pdbx_seq_one_letter_code
_entity_poly.pdbx_strand_id
1 'polypeptide(L)'
;MWWWWACSRALPPAELPAPEDPAAGVVAWAHLLAAVRWFHPADEAATAPWDAIAVEGVGIARGAPDATALRDGWGALLAPYAPTVQLWTGDDAPAPLVPRSDAPAMAWQHLGYGQGVGSALYASRRTGRPEAPTGTLSEGSASNGSPAESLRGRRIRLSARIRVQSDGVAG
;
A
#
# COMPACT_ATOMS: atom_id res chain seq x y z
N MET A 1 6.45 -17.05 4.02
CA MET A 1 7.65 -16.22 4.22
C MET A 1 7.16 -14.80 4.46
N TRP A 2 7.33 -14.29 5.68
CA TRP A 2 6.73 -13.02 6.10
C TRP A 2 7.72 -11.90 5.80
N TRP A 3 7.40 -11.03 4.85
CA TRP A 3 8.19 -9.83 4.59
C TRP A 3 7.64 -8.69 5.44
N TRP A 4 8.48 -8.15 6.32
CA TRP A 4 8.16 -6.96 7.12
C TRP A 4 8.76 -5.75 6.43
N TRP A 5 7.93 -4.81 5.95
CA TRP A 5 8.37 -3.44 5.72
C TRP A 5 8.20 -2.67 7.03
N ALA A 6 9.25 -2.67 7.85
CA ALA A 6 9.35 -1.74 8.96
C ALA A 6 10.01 -0.46 8.43
N CYS A 7 9.32 0.69 8.51
CA CYS A 7 9.90 2.02 8.36
C CYS A 7 10.95 2.26 9.48
N SER A 8 12.08 1.58 9.39
CA SER A 8 13.20 1.66 10.35
C SER A 8 14.46 2.22 9.71
N ARG A 9 14.43 2.46 8.39
CA ARG A 9 15.52 3.04 7.63
C ARG A 9 14.98 4.21 6.83
N ALA A 10 15.78 5.28 6.76
CA ALA A 10 15.52 6.37 5.83
C ALA A 10 15.38 5.79 4.43
N LEU A 11 14.22 6.00 3.80
CA LEU A 11 14.00 5.60 2.42
C LEU A 11 14.52 6.73 1.54
N PRO A 12 15.42 6.43 0.58
CA PRO A 12 15.78 7.43 -0.41
C PRO A 12 14.52 7.79 -1.21
N PRO A 13 14.45 9.03 -1.72
CA PRO A 13 13.38 9.42 -2.62
C PRO A 13 13.33 8.45 -3.81
N ALA A 14 12.12 8.03 -4.22
CA ALA A 14 11.97 7.15 -5.37
C ALA A 14 12.29 7.93 -6.65
N GLU A 15 13.34 7.52 -7.37
CA GLU A 15 13.79 8.19 -8.58
C GLU A 15 13.24 7.46 -9.81
N LEU A 16 12.52 8.19 -10.64
CA LEU A 16 12.09 7.73 -11.97
C LEU A 16 12.94 8.45 -13.01
N PRO A 17 13.39 7.76 -14.08
CA PRO A 17 14.08 8.43 -15.17
C PRO A 17 13.19 9.54 -15.71
N ALA A 18 13.76 10.72 -15.94
CA ALA A 18 13.04 11.82 -16.55
C ALA A 18 12.50 11.33 -17.91
N PRO A 19 11.20 11.49 -18.19
CA PRO A 19 10.66 11.02 -19.44
C PRO A 19 11.17 11.89 -20.60
N GLU A 20 11.92 11.27 -21.50
CA GLU A 20 12.51 11.92 -22.67
C GLU A 20 11.51 12.05 -23.83
N ASP A 21 10.45 11.22 -23.81
CA ASP A 21 9.38 11.20 -24.79
C ASP A 21 8.00 10.92 -24.14
N PRO A 22 6.88 11.10 -24.88
CA PRO A 22 5.54 10.87 -24.36
C PRO A 22 5.28 9.43 -23.87
N ALA A 23 5.94 8.42 -24.44
CA ALA A 23 5.77 7.03 -24.02
C ALA A 23 6.46 6.78 -22.68
N ALA A 24 7.68 7.29 -22.50
CA ALA A 24 8.39 7.29 -21.23
C ALA A 24 7.58 8.04 -20.14
N GLY A 25 6.92 9.15 -20.51
CA GLY A 25 6.04 9.89 -19.61
C GLY A 25 4.87 9.05 -19.11
N VAL A 26 4.25 8.26 -19.97
CA VAL A 26 3.15 7.35 -19.60
C VAL A 26 3.65 6.23 -18.69
N VAL A 27 4.85 5.68 -18.92
CA VAL A 27 5.45 4.67 -18.05
C VAL A 27 5.75 5.25 -16.66
N ALA A 28 6.36 6.43 -16.61
CA ALA A 28 6.63 7.14 -15.35
C ALA A 28 5.33 7.42 -14.57
N TRP A 29 4.28 7.86 -15.27
CA TRP A 29 2.96 8.04 -14.67
C TRP A 29 2.39 6.75 -14.11
N ALA A 30 2.48 5.63 -14.83
CA ALA A 30 1.98 4.35 -14.36
C ALA A 30 2.67 3.90 -13.06
N HIS A 31 3.98 4.10 -12.96
CA HIS A 31 4.73 3.82 -11.72
C HIS A 31 4.32 4.74 -10.58
N LEU A 32 4.24 6.06 -10.82
CA LEU A 32 3.81 7.02 -9.82
C LEU A 32 2.40 6.72 -9.31
N LEU A 33 1.46 6.48 -10.22
CA LEU A 33 0.08 6.14 -9.88
C LEU A 33 0.00 4.87 -9.04
N ALA A 34 0.73 3.81 -9.41
CA ALA A 34 0.76 2.58 -8.63
C ALA A 34 1.33 2.80 -7.22
N ALA A 35 2.42 3.56 -7.11
CA ALA A 35 3.02 3.89 -5.82
C ALA A 35 2.04 4.65 -4.92
N VAL A 36 1.38 5.67 -5.46
CA VAL A 36 0.46 6.50 -4.69
C VAL A 36 -0.82 5.74 -4.33
N ARG A 37 -1.48 5.10 -5.31
CA ARG A 37 -2.75 4.38 -5.11
C ARG A 37 -2.66 3.30 -4.04
N TRP A 38 -1.54 2.57 -4.00
CA TRP A 38 -1.42 1.39 -3.15
C TRP A 38 -0.64 1.63 -1.86
N PHE A 39 0.22 2.66 -1.80
CA PHE A 39 1.10 2.87 -0.65
C PHE A 39 0.97 4.22 0.04
N HIS A 40 0.24 5.19 -0.54
CA HIS A 40 0.12 6.51 0.09
C HIS A 40 -0.70 6.45 1.40
N PRO A 41 -0.23 7.08 2.49
CA PRO A 41 -0.82 6.89 3.80
C PRO A 41 -2.12 7.67 4.05
N ALA A 42 -2.41 8.70 3.24
CA ALA A 42 -3.52 9.63 3.44
C ALA A 42 -4.91 8.97 3.37
N ASP A 43 -5.85 9.47 4.16
CA ASP A 43 -7.22 8.96 4.18
C ASP A 43 -7.97 9.38 2.91
N GLU A 44 -7.65 10.54 2.34
CA GLU A 44 -8.22 11.06 1.09
C GLU A 44 -7.94 10.15 -0.11
N ALA A 45 -6.81 9.42 -0.09
CA ALA A 45 -6.45 8.43 -1.09
C ALA A 45 -7.46 7.26 -1.14
N ALA A 46 -8.16 6.98 -0.04
CA ALA A 46 -9.14 5.90 0.03
C ALA A 46 -10.36 6.10 -0.88
N THR A 47 -10.75 7.35 -1.06
CA THR A 47 -11.98 7.75 -1.77
C THR A 47 -11.67 8.35 -3.14
N ALA A 48 -10.40 8.36 -3.55
CA ALA A 48 -9.97 8.98 -4.79
C ALA A 48 -10.55 8.24 -6.03
N PRO A 49 -10.98 8.98 -7.07
CA PRO A 49 -11.47 8.41 -8.33
C PRO A 49 -10.30 7.93 -9.20
N TRP A 50 -9.65 6.85 -8.79
CA TRP A 50 -8.36 6.40 -9.36
C TRP A 50 -8.36 6.18 -10.87
N ASP A 51 -9.48 5.74 -11.45
CA ASP A 51 -9.56 5.51 -12.88
C ASP A 51 -9.59 6.83 -13.67
N ALA A 52 -10.24 7.87 -13.16
CA ALA A 52 -10.21 9.21 -13.75
C ALA A 52 -8.82 9.83 -13.64
N ILE A 53 -8.21 9.75 -12.45
CA ILE A 53 -6.84 10.21 -12.21
C ILE A 53 -5.87 9.54 -13.18
N ALA A 54 -6.01 8.22 -13.40
CA ALA A 54 -5.16 7.47 -14.33
C ALA A 54 -5.22 8.04 -15.76
N VAL A 55 -6.41 8.34 -16.26
CA VAL A 55 -6.62 8.89 -17.62
C VAL A 55 -6.08 10.32 -17.72
N GLU A 56 -6.39 11.17 -16.75
CA GLU A 56 -5.93 12.57 -16.75
C GLU A 56 -4.40 12.68 -16.72
N GLY A 57 -3.74 11.86 -15.91
CA GLY A 57 -2.28 11.86 -15.83
C GLY A 57 -1.60 11.41 -17.13
N VAL A 58 -2.22 10.53 -17.93
CA VAL A 58 -1.75 10.20 -19.29
C VAL A 58 -1.89 11.39 -20.23
N GLY A 59 -2.96 12.18 -20.10
CA GLY A 59 -3.13 13.43 -20.85
C GLY A 59 -1.99 14.42 -20.58
N ILE A 60 -1.66 14.60 -19.30
CA ILE A 60 -0.52 15.43 -18.86
C ILE A 60 0.79 14.87 -19.39
N ALA A 61 1.00 13.56 -19.29
CA ALA A 61 2.22 12.87 -19.76
C ALA A 61 2.51 13.11 -21.25
N ARG A 62 1.46 13.20 -22.07
CA ARG A 62 1.56 13.39 -23.52
C ARG A 62 1.65 14.85 -23.94
N GLY A 63 1.09 15.76 -23.14
CA GLY A 63 0.98 17.18 -23.48
C GLY A 63 2.04 18.08 -22.85
N ALA A 64 2.76 17.61 -21.84
CA ALA A 64 3.76 18.41 -21.15
C ALA A 64 5.03 18.62 -22.02
N PRO A 65 5.52 19.87 -22.14
CA PRO A 65 6.70 20.18 -22.95
C PRO A 65 8.03 19.79 -22.29
N ASP A 66 8.05 19.64 -20.96
CA ASP A 66 9.26 19.38 -20.18
C ASP A 66 8.95 18.70 -18.82
N ALA A 67 10.01 18.29 -18.12
CA ALA A 67 9.90 17.64 -16.82
C ALA A 67 9.30 18.53 -15.73
N THR A 68 9.48 19.85 -15.81
CA THR A 68 8.90 20.81 -14.85
C THR A 68 7.38 20.86 -15.00
N ALA A 69 6.88 20.93 -16.22
CA ALA A 69 5.45 20.90 -16.52
C ALA A 69 4.81 19.55 -16.11
N LEU A 70 5.53 18.43 -16.23
CA LEU A 70 5.07 17.14 -15.71
C LEU A 70 4.97 17.13 -14.18
N ARG A 71 6.02 17.60 -13.50
CA ARG A 71 6.06 17.73 -12.04
C ARG A 71 4.88 18.56 -11.54
N ASP A 72 4.65 19.73 -12.13
CA ASP A 72 3.57 20.63 -11.74
C ASP A 72 2.19 20.03 -12.06
N GLY A 73 2.01 19.47 -13.25
CA GLY A 73 0.73 18.88 -13.67
C GLY A 73 0.33 17.68 -12.82
N TRP A 74 1.22 16.71 -12.64
CA TRP A 74 0.95 15.55 -11.78
C TRP A 74 0.86 15.92 -10.30
N GLY A 75 1.66 16.88 -9.85
CA GLY A 75 1.57 17.40 -8.48
C GLY A 75 0.19 18.00 -8.19
N ALA A 76 -0.30 18.85 -9.08
CA ALA A 76 -1.63 19.45 -8.97
C ALA A 76 -2.75 18.40 -9.01
N LEU A 77 -2.63 17.40 -9.89
CA LEU A 77 -3.61 16.31 -10.02
C LEU A 77 -3.71 15.46 -8.73
N LEU A 78 -2.58 15.21 -8.07
CA LEU A 78 -2.51 14.36 -6.88
C LEU A 78 -2.77 15.10 -5.58
N ALA A 79 -2.56 16.42 -5.52
CA ALA A 79 -2.64 17.22 -4.30
C ALA A 79 -3.92 16.99 -3.45
N PRO A 80 -5.13 16.84 -4.02
CA PRO A 80 -6.33 16.60 -3.22
C PRO A 80 -6.39 15.24 -2.52
N TYR A 81 -5.65 14.24 -3.03
CA TYR A 81 -5.76 12.84 -2.60
C TYR A 81 -4.50 12.32 -1.91
N ALA A 82 -3.37 12.94 -2.22
CA ALA A 82 -2.06 12.56 -1.73
C ALA A 82 -1.24 13.82 -1.39
N PRO A 83 -1.70 14.65 -0.43
CA PRO A 83 -1.17 15.98 -0.18
C PRO A 83 0.29 16.00 0.29
N THR A 84 0.81 14.86 0.76
CA THR A 84 2.20 14.69 1.18
C THR A 84 3.11 14.15 0.08
N VAL A 85 2.59 13.87 -1.12
CA VAL A 85 3.42 13.52 -2.28
C VAL A 85 4.19 14.75 -2.71
N GLN A 86 5.50 14.58 -2.87
CA GLN A 86 6.38 15.59 -3.43
C GLN A 86 6.96 15.02 -4.72
N LEU A 87 6.95 15.82 -5.78
CA LEU A 87 7.59 15.51 -7.05
C LEU A 87 8.71 16.52 -7.26
N TRP A 88 9.87 16.05 -7.70
CA TRP A 88 11.06 16.86 -7.95
C TRP A 88 11.67 16.48 -9.30
N THR A 89 12.57 17.34 -9.78
CA THR A 89 13.31 17.16 -11.04
C THR A 89 14.80 17.32 -10.76
N GLY A 90 15.63 16.41 -11.27
CA GLY A 90 17.08 16.48 -11.10
C GLY A 90 17.51 16.47 -9.62
N ASP A 91 18.48 17.32 -9.28
CA ASP A 91 19.15 17.36 -7.97
C ASP A 91 18.31 17.99 -6.84
N ASP A 92 17.10 18.48 -7.12
CA ASP A 92 16.19 19.08 -6.12
C ASP A 92 15.48 18.03 -5.24
N ALA A 93 16.05 16.83 -5.13
CA ALA A 93 15.48 15.76 -4.33
C ALA A 93 15.45 16.13 -2.83
N PRO A 94 14.31 15.97 -2.14
CA PRO A 94 14.24 16.26 -0.71
C PRO A 94 15.13 15.32 0.09
N ALA A 95 15.61 15.80 1.24
CA ALA A 95 16.36 14.96 2.16
C ALA A 95 15.52 13.72 2.56
N PRO A 96 16.15 12.54 2.74
CA PRO A 96 15.45 11.33 3.13
C PRO A 96 14.58 11.53 4.38
N LEU A 97 13.33 11.07 4.32
CA LEU A 97 12.41 11.18 5.44
C LEU A 97 12.89 10.29 6.60
N VAL A 98 13.00 10.90 7.78
CA VAL A 98 13.28 10.19 9.03
C VAL A 98 11.95 9.96 9.76
N PRO A 99 11.54 8.70 9.98
CA PRO A 99 10.32 8.40 10.73
C PRO A 99 10.40 9.01 12.13
N ARG A 100 9.33 9.71 12.54
CA ARG A 100 9.25 10.22 13.91
C ARG A 100 9.19 9.05 14.90
N SER A 101 10.01 9.10 15.95
CA SER A 101 10.08 8.02 16.95
C SER A 101 8.81 7.88 17.80
N ASP A 102 7.96 8.90 17.83
CA ASP A 102 6.71 8.96 18.60
C ASP A 102 5.46 8.60 17.78
N ALA A 103 5.59 8.40 16.46
CA ALA A 103 4.47 8.06 15.61
C ALA A 103 4.03 6.59 15.82
N PRO A 104 2.71 6.30 15.85
CA PRO A 104 2.23 4.93 15.91
C PRO A 104 2.68 4.16 14.66
N ALA A 105 3.29 2.99 14.88
CA ALA A 105 3.76 2.16 13.78
C ALA A 105 2.59 1.64 12.94
N MET A 106 2.58 1.97 11.65
CA MET A 106 1.68 1.39 10.66
C MET A 106 2.42 0.32 9.86
N ALA A 107 1.76 -0.81 9.61
CA ALA A 107 2.31 -1.92 8.87
C ALA A 107 1.34 -2.33 7.77
N TRP A 108 1.89 -2.63 6.59
CA TRP A 108 1.19 -3.35 5.54
C TRP A 108 1.40 -4.86 5.74
N GLN A 109 0.31 -5.59 5.85
CA GLN A 109 0.27 -7.04 5.99
C GLN A 109 -0.31 -7.62 4.71
N HIS A 110 0.48 -8.40 3.98
CA HIS A 110 0.02 -9.08 2.77
C HIS A 110 0.02 -10.60 3.00
N LEU A 111 -1.14 -11.20 2.90
CA LEU A 111 -1.36 -12.62 2.71
C LEU A 111 -1.27 -12.90 1.22
N GLY A 112 -0.09 -13.37 0.79
CA GLY A 112 0.15 -13.86 -0.56
C GLY A 112 -0.14 -15.36 -0.69
N TYR A 113 0.12 -15.91 -1.88
CA TYR A 113 0.00 -17.34 -2.12
C TYR A 113 1.06 -18.12 -1.32
N GLY A 114 0.64 -18.66 -0.17
CA GLY A 114 1.36 -19.66 0.59
C GLY A 114 0.48 -20.91 0.67
N GLN A 115 1.03 -22.06 0.32
CA GLN A 115 0.35 -23.36 0.35
C GLN A 115 -0.19 -23.65 1.77
N GLY A 116 -1.45 -23.32 2.01
CA GLY A 116 -2.13 -23.45 3.30
C GLY A 116 -3.62 -23.27 3.10
N VAL A 117 -4.34 -24.37 3.32
CA VAL A 117 -5.76 -24.59 3.00
C VAL A 117 -6.72 -23.51 3.54
N GLY A 118 -7.67 -23.09 2.69
CA GLY A 118 -8.97 -22.53 3.09
C GLY A 118 -9.09 -21.00 3.22
N SER A 119 -9.48 -20.36 2.10
CA SER A 119 -10.16 -19.04 1.95
C SER A 119 -9.48 -17.74 2.43
N ALA A 120 -8.58 -17.22 1.61
CA ALA A 120 -8.66 -15.94 0.88
C ALA A 120 -7.41 -15.92 -0.03
N LEU A 121 -7.58 -16.08 -1.34
CA LEU A 121 -6.45 -16.37 -2.24
C LEU A 121 -5.33 -15.32 -2.17
N TYR A 122 -5.70 -14.06 -1.89
CA TYR A 122 -4.80 -12.97 -1.53
C TYR A 122 -5.55 -11.98 -0.63
N ALA A 123 -4.90 -11.44 0.40
CA ALA A 123 -5.46 -10.37 1.22
C ALA A 123 -4.38 -9.36 1.63
N SER A 124 -4.63 -8.07 1.45
CA SER A 124 -3.74 -7.01 1.95
C SER A 124 -4.50 -6.18 2.99
N ARG A 125 -3.88 -5.94 4.15
CA ARG A 125 -4.42 -5.08 5.21
C ARG A 125 -3.36 -4.08 5.65
N ARG A 126 -3.78 -2.90 6.09
CA ARG A 126 -2.93 -1.89 6.71
C ARG A 126 -3.36 -1.71 8.16
N THR A 127 -2.44 -1.81 9.10
CA THR A 127 -2.74 -1.59 10.52
C THR A 127 -2.98 -0.10 10.79
N GLY A 128 -3.89 0.22 11.72
CA GLY A 128 -4.16 1.60 12.14
C GLY A 128 -5.20 2.34 11.31
N ARG A 129 -6.01 1.63 10.50
CA ARG A 129 -7.17 2.19 9.78
C ARG A 129 -8.47 1.67 10.41
N PRO A 130 -9.51 2.50 10.61
CA PRO A 130 -10.85 1.98 10.91
C PRO A 130 -11.37 1.19 9.70
N GLU A 131 -11.53 -0.12 9.85
CA GLU A 131 -12.15 -0.97 8.82
C GLU A 131 -13.67 -0.81 8.89
N ALA A 132 -14.31 -0.58 7.74
CA ALA A 132 -15.72 -0.90 7.59
C ALA A 132 -15.85 -2.43 7.52
N PRO A 133 -16.74 -3.07 8.30
CA PRO A 133 -16.89 -4.51 8.28
C PRO A 133 -17.46 -4.97 6.93
N THR A 134 -16.61 -5.48 6.06
CA THR A 134 -17.02 -6.17 4.83
C THR A 134 -16.51 -7.60 4.90
N GLY A 135 -17.38 -8.52 5.30
CA GLY A 135 -17.06 -9.95 5.27
C GLY A 135 -18.21 -10.83 5.74
N THR A 136 -18.87 -11.49 4.78
CA THR A 136 -19.61 -12.73 5.02
C THR A 136 -18.58 -13.87 5.08
N LEU A 137 -18.46 -14.55 6.22
CA LEU A 137 -17.55 -15.68 6.39
C LEU A 137 -18.20 -16.96 5.81
N SER A 138 -17.45 -17.69 4.99
CA SER A 138 -17.79 -19.07 4.57
C SER A 138 -17.17 -20.07 5.54
N GLU A 139 -17.86 -21.19 5.73
CA GLU A 139 -17.71 -22.20 6.80
C GLU A 139 -16.28 -22.74 6.98
N GLY A 140 -15.89 -22.88 8.25
CA GLY A 140 -14.66 -23.60 8.67
C GLY A 140 -13.52 -22.74 9.22
N SER A 141 -13.66 -21.42 9.32
CA SER A 141 -12.59 -20.54 9.84
C SER A 141 -12.79 -20.20 11.32
N ALA A 142 -11.86 -20.65 12.17
CA ALA A 142 -11.77 -20.19 13.56
C ALA A 142 -10.77 -19.03 13.63
N SER A 143 -11.27 -17.80 13.80
CA SER A 143 -10.43 -16.63 14.05
C SER A 143 -10.55 -16.21 15.52
N ASN A 144 -9.41 -16.14 16.20
CA ASN A 144 -9.31 -15.53 17.52
C ASN A 144 -8.46 -14.27 17.41
N GLY A 145 -9.09 -13.11 17.63
CA GLY A 145 -8.39 -11.84 17.81
C GLY A 145 -8.01 -11.65 19.27
N SER A 146 -6.89 -10.97 19.54
CA SER A 146 -6.55 -10.48 20.88
C SER A 146 -6.09 -9.02 20.76
N PRO A 147 -6.48 -8.13 21.70
CA PRO A 147 -6.01 -6.75 21.71
C PRO A 147 -4.49 -6.67 21.69
N ALA A 148 -3.94 -6.03 20.66
CA ALA A 148 -2.50 -5.98 20.40
C ALA A 148 -1.76 -5.06 21.38
N GLU A 149 -2.48 -4.21 22.12
CA GLU A 149 -1.95 -3.29 23.12
C GLU A 149 -1.08 -4.02 24.15
N SER A 150 -1.54 -5.18 24.62
CA SER A 150 -0.86 -6.00 25.63
C SER A 150 0.38 -6.74 25.13
N LEU A 151 0.60 -6.72 23.81
CA LEU A 151 1.59 -7.52 23.10
C LEU A 151 2.72 -6.66 22.49
N ARG A 152 2.65 -5.33 22.64
CA ARG A 152 3.67 -4.40 22.13
C ARG A 152 5.07 -4.68 22.70
N GLY A 153 6.09 -4.58 21.84
CA GLY A 153 7.50 -4.72 22.22
C GLY A 153 7.96 -6.13 22.56
N ARG A 154 7.11 -7.15 22.37
CA ARG A 154 7.42 -8.54 22.73
C ARG A 154 7.68 -9.37 21.48
N ARG A 155 8.61 -10.32 21.58
CA ARG A 155 8.74 -11.41 20.61
C ARG A 155 7.71 -12.48 20.96
N ILE A 156 6.80 -12.77 20.03
CA ILE A 156 5.67 -13.66 20.28
C ILE A 156 5.83 -14.91 19.44
N ARG A 157 5.60 -16.08 20.05
CA ARG A 157 5.46 -17.36 19.34
C ARG A 157 4.00 -17.76 19.37
N LEU A 158 3.40 -17.85 18.19
CA LEU A 158 2.06 -18.42 18.02
C LEU A 158 2.17 -19.94 17.86
N SER A 159 1.24 -20.66 18.46
CA SER A 159 1.13 -22.12 18.33
C SER A 159 -0.35 -22.49 18.43
N ALA A 160 -0.82 -23.31 17.49
CA ALA A 160 -2.18 -23.79 17.44
C ALA A 160 -2.19 -25.32 17.31
N ARG A 161 -3.20 -25.97 17.88
CA ARG A 161 -3.54 -27.37 17.63
C ARG A 161 -5.00 -27.44 17.24
N ILE A 162 -5.28 -28.10 16.12
CA ILE A 162 -6.64 -28.29 15.63
C ILE A 162 -6.88 -29.80 15.61
N ARG A 163 -8.01 -30.24 16.17
CA ARG A 163 -8.50 -31.60 16.03
C ARG A 163 -9.79 -31.54 15.23
N VAL A 164 -9.79 -32.19 14.07
CA VAL A 164 -11.01 -32.41 13.29
C VAL A 164 -11.64 -33.71 13.80
N GLN A 165 -12.93 -33.66 14.16
CA GLN A 165 -13.72 -34.87 14.42
C GLN A 165 -14.72 -35.00 13.28
N SER A 166 -14.69 -36.13 12.59
CA SER A 166 -15.71 -36.51 11.62
C SER A 166 -16.53 -37.64 12.23
N ASP A 167 -17.81 -37.41 12.49
CA ASP A 167 -18.74 -38.49 12.76
C ASP A 167 -19.01 -39.17 11.42
N GLY A 168 -18.45 -40.36 11.21
CA GLY A 168 -18.59 -41.10 9.97
C GLY A 168 -20.05 -41.43 9.70
N VAL A 169 -20.56 -41.03 8.54
CA VAL A 169 -21.85 -41.55 8.03
C VAL A 169 -21.57 -42.97 7.54
N ALA A 170 -22.09 -43.96 8.27
CA ALA A 170 -22.10 -45.35 7.84
C ALA A 170 -22.93 -45.46 6.55
N GLY A 171 -22.34 -46.07 5.52
CA GLY A 171 -23.03 -46.44 4.28
C GLY A 171 -23.92 -47.65 4.45
#